data_AF-S4P3H4-F1
#
_entry.id   AF-S4P3H4-F1
#
_cell.length_a   1.000
_cell.length_b   1.000
_cell.length_c   1.000
_cell.angle_alpha   90.00
_cell.angle_beta   90.00
_cell.angle_gamma   90.00
#
_symmetry.space_group_name_H-M   'P 1'
#
loop_
_entity.id
_entity.type
_entity.pdbx_description
1 polymer ?
#
loop_
_entity_poly.entity_id
_entity_poly.type
_entity_poly.pdbx_seq_one_letter_code
_entity_poly.pdbx_strand_id
1 'polypeptide(L)'
;MERYKGIKRHELPPHVFAITDTAYRSMLQDREDQSILCTGESGAGKTENTKKVIQYLAYVAASKPKGSGAGPTPQLIIGELEQQLLQANP
;
A
#
# COMPACT_ATOMS: atom_id res chain seq x y z
N MET A 1 -0.06 10.34 -0.97
CA MET A 1 -0.90 9.12 -1.08
C MET A 1 -2.34 9.47 -1.48
N GLU A 2 -2.95 10.48 -0.86
CA GLU A 2 -4.34 10.90 -1.15
C GLU A 2 -4.66 11.15 -2.63
N ARG A 3 -3.73 11.75 -3.39
CA ARG A 3 -3.87 11.97 -4.84
C ARG A 3 -4.07 10.70 -5.68
N TYR A 4 -3.69 9.53 -5.16
CA TYR A 4 -3.80 8.23 -5.85
C TYR A 4 -5.05 7.45 -5.46
N LYS A 5 -5.76 7.87 -4.40
CA LYS A 5 -6.99 7.24 -3.95
C LYS A 5 -8.15 7.66 -4.86
N GLY A 6 -8.78 6.70 -5.51
CA GLY A 6 -9.98 6.89 -6.33
C GLY A 6 -9.71 7.11 -7.81
N ILE A 7 -8.46 7.39 -8.19
CA ILE A 7 -8.12 7.94 -9.50
C ILE A 7 -7.66 6.84 -10.46
N LYS A 8 -8.06 6.93 -11.73
CA LYS A 8 -7.67 5.96 -12.75
C LYS A 8 -6.18 6.08 -13.06
N ARG A 9 -5.52 4.95 -13.32
CA ARG A 9 -4.06 4.85 -13.52
C ARG A 9 -3.51 5.78 -14.63
N HIS A 10 -4.30 6.11 -15.65
CA HIS A 10 -3.87 6.99 -16.75
C HIS A 10 -3.93 8.49 -16.43
N GLU A 11 -4.57 8.87 -15.32
CA GLU A 11 -4.75 10.27 -14.91
C GLU A 11 -3.62 10.75 -13.98
N LEU A 12 -2.71 9.86 -13.58
CA LEU A 12 -1.61 10.15 -12.66
C LEU A 12 -0.26 9.69 -13.24
N PRO A 13 0.85 10.37 -12.88
CA PRO A 13 2.17 9.93 -13.26
C PRO A 13 2.45 8.51 -12.74
N PRO A 14 3.24 7.71 -13.47
CA PRO A 14 3.51 6.33 -13.09
C PRO A 14 4.14 6.26 -11.70
N HIS A 15 3.43 5.65 -10.76
CA HIS A 15 3.84 5.54 -9.36
C HIS A 15 3.33 4.24 -8.74
N VAL A 16 4.10 3.66 -7.82
CA VAL A 16 3.77 2.38 -7.16
C VAL A 16 2.40 2.41 -6.48
N PHE A 17 2.04 3.56 -5.89
CA PHE A 17 0.71 3.80 -5.30
C PHE A 17 -0.45 3.60 -6.27
N ALA A 18 -0.32 3.97 -7.55
CA ALA A 18 -1.38 3.78 -8.54
C ALA A 18 -1.62 2.28 -8.85
N ILE A 19 -0.53 1.50 -8.86
CA ILE A 19 -0.58 0.04 -9.06
C ILE A 19 -1.23 -0.61 -7.84
N THR A 20 -0.79 -0.23 -6.64
CA THR A 20 -1.37 -0.73 -5.39
C THR A 20 -2.85 -0.40 -5.25
N ASP A 21 -3.26 0.82 -5.62
CA ASP A 21 -4.66 1.24 -5.59
C ASP A 21 -5.53 0.44 -6.56
N THR A 22 -5.02 0.18 -7.76
CA THR A 22 -5.71 -0.66 -8.75
C THR A 22 -5.88 -2.09 -8.23
N ALA A 23 -4.82 -2.71 -7.73
CA ALA A 23 -4.88 -4.06 -7.15
C ALA A 23 -5.85 -4.10 -5.95
N TYR A 24 -5.81 -3.11 -5.05
CA TYR A 24 -6.72 -3.04 -3.92
C TYR A 24 -8.19 -2.93 -4.35
N ARG A 25 -8.49 -2.11 -5.38
CA ARG A 25 -9.86 -2.01 -5.92
C ARG A 25 -10.31 -3.31 -6.58
N SER A 26 -9.49 -3.91 -7.44
CA SER A 26 -9.80 -5.18 -8.10
C SER A 26 -10.07 -6.29 -7.07
N MET A 27 -9.24 -6.38 -6.03
CA MET A 27 -9.46 -7.32 -4.92
C MET A 27 -10.84 -7.16 -4.26
N LEU A 28 -11.29 -5.92 -4.04
CA LEU A 28 -12.60 -5.64 -3.42
C LEU A 28 -13.78 -5.86 -4.37
N GLN A 29 -13.60 -5.55 -5.66
CA GLN A 29 -14.63 -5.64 -6.69
C GLN A 29 -14.87 -7.09 -7.10
N ASP A 30 -13.78 -7.76 -7.50
CA ASP A 30 -13.82 -9.09 -8.11
C ASP A 30 -13.77 -10.19 -7.03
N ARG A 31 -13.46 -9.82 -5.78
CA ARG A 31 -13.35 -10.73 -4.61
C ARG A 31 -12.31 -11.84 -4.80
N GLU A 32 -11.27 -11.54 -5.56
CA GLU A 32 -10.14 -12.43 -5.80
C GLU A 32 -8.84 -11.86 -5.23
N ASP A 33 -8.00 -12.73 -4.69
CA ASP A 33 -6.70 -12.35 -4.13
C ASP A 33 -5.78 -11.78 -5.22
N GLN A 34 -5.05 -10.72 -4.86
CA GLN A 34 -4.16 -10.00 -5.79
C GLN A 34 -2.70 -10.12 -5.36
N SER A 35 -1.79 -10.09 -6.33
CA SER A 35 -0.35 -10.11 -6.09
C SER A 35 0.34 -8.93 -6.76
N ILE A 36 1.39 -8.41 -6.12
CA ILE A 36 2.26 -7.37 -6.67
C ILE A 36 3.69 -7.94 -6.68
N LEU A 37 4.21 -8.22 -7.88
CA LEU A 37 5.55 -8.73 -8.06
C LEU A 37 6.51 -7.58 -8.41
N CYS A 38 7.45 -7.30 -7.50
CA CYS A 38 8.52 -6.34 -7.76
C CYS A 38 9.76 -7.06 -8.31
N THR A 39 10.11 -6.83 -9.58
CA THR A 39 11.28 -7.43 -10.25
C THR A 39 12.35 -6.37 -10.57
N GLY A 40 13.58 -6.82 -10.81
CA GLY A 40 14.72 -5.94 -11.13
C GLY A 40 16.05 -6.48 -10.60
N GLU A 41 17.15 -5.87 -11.04
CA GLU A 41 18.52 -6.19 -10.60
C GLU A 41 18.80 -5.79 -9.13
N SER A 42 19.98 -6.14 -8.62
CA SER A 42 20.42 -5.69 -7.30
C SER A 42 20.55 -4.17 -7.28
N GLY A 43 19.99 -3.51 -6.26
CA GLY A 43 19.98 -2.04 -6.18
C GLY A 43 18.84 -1.34 -6.95
N ALA A 44 17.99 -2.05 -7.70
CA ALA A 44 16.88 -1.45 -8.46
C ALA A 44 15.71 -0.88 -7.60
N GLY A 45 15.85 -0.83 -6.27
CA GLY A 45 14.84 -0.27 -5.38
C GLY A 45 13.61 -1.16 -5.10
N LYS A 46 13.69 -2.48 -5.35
CA LYS A 46 12.58 -3.43 -5.11
C LYS A 46 12.05 -3.34 -3.67
N THR A 47 12.93 -3.37 -2.68
CA THR A 47 12.57 -3.30 -1.25
C THR A 47 11.89 -1.98 -0.89
N GLU A 48 12.39 -0.86 -1.43
CA GLU A 48 11.79 0.46 -1.20
C GLU A 48 10.40 0.57 -1.83
N ASN A 49 10.20 -0.02 -3.01
CA ASN A 49 8.88 -0.10 -3.63
C ASN A 49 7.92 -0.96 -2.80
N THR A 50 8.36 -2.12 -2.28
CA THR A 50 7.54 -2.95 -1.39
C THR A 50 7.11 -2.18 -0.13
N LYS A 51 8.01 -1.41 0.49
CA LYS A 51 7.65 -0.54 1.63
C LYS A 51 6.55 0.45 1.27
N LYS A 52 6.66 1.11 0.11
CA LYS A 52 5.64 2.05 -0.38
C LYS A 52 4.28 1.39 -0.66
N VAL A 53 4.28 0.18 -1.23
CA VAL A 53 3.04 -0.61 -1.42
C VAL A 53 2.33 -0.79 -0.07
N ILE A 54 3.08 -1.24 0.93
CA ILE A 54 2.56 -1.58 2.24
C ILE A 54 2.06 -0.33 2.98
N GLN A 55 2.83 0.77 2.94
CA GLN A 55 2.40 2.07 3.47
C GLN A 55 1.09 2.55 2.85
N TYR A 56 0.94 2.41 1.53
CA TYR A 56 -0.29 2.82 0.84
C TYR A 56 -1.49 1.98 1.27
N LEU A 57 -1.32 0.65 1.34
CA LEU A 57 -2.37 -0.26 1.82
C LEU A 57 -2.81 0.09 3.24
N ALA A 58 -1.87 0.33 4.15
CA ALA A 58 -2.18 0.75 5.51
C ALA A 58 -3.00 2.06 5.53
N TYR A 59 -2.62 3.05 4.72
CA TYR A 59 -3.34 4.33 4.62
C TYR A 59 -4.78 4.17 4.08
N VAL A 60 -4.98 3.42 2.98
CA VAL A 60 -6.31 3.28 2.36
C VAL A 60 -7.22 2.31 3.12
N ALA A 61 -6.67 1.29 3.78
CA ALA A 61 -7.43 0.35 4.58
C ALA A 61 -7.83 0.95 5.95
N ALA A 62 -6.93 1.71 6.59
CA ALA A 62 -7.22 2.36 7.87
C ALA A 62 -8.23 3.52 7.77
N SER A 63 -8.44 4.07 6.56
CA SER A 63 -9.41 5.16 6.36
C SER A 63 -10.87 4.71 6.26
N LYS A 64 -11.19 3.43 6.48
CA LYS A 64 -12.56 2.95 6.75
C LYS A 64 -12.78 2.78 8.26
N PRO A 65 -13.43 3.74 8.96
CA PRO A 65 -13.87 3.50 10.31
C PRO A 65 -15.03 2.49 10.27
N LYS A 66 -14.78 1.24 10.65
CA LYS A 66 -15.86 0.41 11.20
C LYS A 66 -16.19 1.00 12.57
N GLY A 67 -17.47 1.26 12.81
CA GLY A 67 -17.96 1.94 14.00
C GLY A 67 -17.38 1.36 15.30
N SER A 68 -17.24 2.26 16.29
CA SER A 68 -16.84 2.03 17.69
C SER A 68 -15.43 1.48 17.93
N GLY A 69 -14.58 2.31 18.51
CA GLY A 69 -13.30 1.93 19.10
C GLY A 69 -12.14 2.74 18.53
N ALA A 70 -11.41 3.43 19.40
CA ALA A 70 -10.18 4.14 19.06
C ALA A 70 -9.12 3.13 18.56
N GLY A 71 -9.15 2.80 17.27
CA GLY A 71 -8.08 2.07 16.60
C GLY A 71 -6.84 2.96 16.46
N PRO A 72 -5.63 2.38 16.41
CA PRO A 72 -4.41 3.15 16.24
C PRO A 72 -4.51 4.05 14.99
N THR A 73 -4.02 5.28 15.12
CA THR A 73 -4.03 6.23 14.00
C THR A 73 -3.22 5.66 12.83
N PRO A 74 -3.55 6.01 11.57
CA PRO A 74 -2.82 5.53 10.40
C PRO A 74 -1.30 5.73 10.50
N GLN A 75 -0.86 6.78 11.20
CA GLN A 75 0.55 7.08 11.45
C GLN A 75 1.23 6.06 12.38
N LEU A 76 0.54 5.58 13.42
CA LEU A 76 1.06 4.55 14.32
C LEU A 76 1.15 3.19 13.62
N ILE A 77 0.13 2.81 12.84
CA ILE A 77 0.13 1.57 12.06
C ILE A 77 1.26 1.57 11.03
N ILE A 78 1.47 2.69 10.33
CA ILE A 78 2.56 2.83 9.36
C ILE A 78 3.92 2.69 10.06
N GLY A 79 4.11 3.31 11.23
CA GLY A 79 5.36 3.24 11.99
C GLY A 79 5.70 1.81 12.47
N GLU A 80 4.73 1.08 13.04
CA GLU A 80 4.93 -0.31 13.47
C GLU A 80 5.23 -1.23 12.29
N LEU A 81 4.52 -1.04 11.17
CA LEU A 81 4.68 -1.84 9.97
C LEU A 81 6.02 -1.58 9.27
N GLU A 82 6.50 -0.33 9.26
CA GLU A 82 7.84 0.01 8.81
C GLU A 82 8.92 -0.66 9.66
N GLN A 83 8.76 -0.69 10.99
CA GLN A 83 9.69 -1.40 11.88
C GLN A 83 9.70 -2.91 11.61
N GLN A 84 8.53 -3.54 11.46
CA GLN A 84 8.44 -4.96 11.09
C GLN A 84 9.10 -5.25 9.74
N LEU A 85 8.93 -4.37 8.76
CA LEU A 85 9.58 -4.51 7.45
C LEU A 85 11.10 -4.29 7.50
N LEU A 86 11.59 -3.41 8.38
CA LEU A 86 13.03 -3.27 8.64
C LEU A 86 13.59 -4.54 9.29
N GLN A 87 12.88 -5.12 10.25
CA GLN A 87 13.32 -6.35 10.93
C GLN A 87 13.25 -7.59 10.02
N ALA A 88 12.32 -7.61 9.07
CA ALA A 88 12.15 -8.72 8.13
C ALA A 88 13.22 -8.77 7.01
N ASN A 89 13.99 -7.70 6.84
CA ASN A 89 15.07 -7.62 5.85
C ASN A 89 16.40 -7.31 6.59
N PRO A 90 17.21 -8.32 6.95
CA PRO A 90 18.54 -8.10 7.54
C PRO A 90 19.51 -7.41 6.56
#